data_AF-A0ABD7LT76-F1
#
_entry.id   AF-A0ABD7LT76-F1
#
_cell.length_a   1.000
_cell.length_b   1.000
_cell.length_c   1.000
_cell.angle_alpha   90.00
_cell.angle_beta   90.00
_cell.angle_gamma   90.00
#
_symmetry.space_group_name_H-M   'P 1'
#
loop_
_entity.id
_entity.type
_entity.pdbx_description
1 polymer ?
#
loop_
_entity_poly.entity_id
_entity_poly.type
_entity_poly.pdbx_seq_one_letter_code
_entity_poly.pdbx_strand_id
1 'polypeptide(L)'
;MELVSYDANISDATSKEYAIKKPHKVNDMMKEFSDPRYGVDVLKVEVPVNMNYVEGYGTDEVVYTKAQAANFFKEQAEATNLPFIFLSAGVKAELFQETLRFAKNAGSTFNGVLCGRATWADGVESYIVDGKEAAMEWMNTQGRKNIEELNAVLKETATPVEVLTSSLS
;
A
#
# COMPACT_ATOMS: atom_id res chain seq x y z
N MET A 1 -12.08 -7.35 0.05
CA MET A 1 -12.59 -6.28 -0.83
C MET A 1 -11.45 -5.31 -1.14
N GLU A 2 -11.31 -4.87 -2.39
CA GLU A 2 -10.33 -3.84 -2.77
C GLU A 2 -11.00 -2.47 -2.85
N LEU A 3 -10.44 -1.50 -2.13
CA LEU A 3 -10.94 -0.13 -2.06
C LEU A 3 -9.92 0.82 -2.72
N VAL A 4 -10.37 1.50 -3.77
CA VAL A 4 -9.58 2.52 -4.49
C VAL A 4 -10.35 3.84 -4.43
N SER A 5 -9.72 4.84 -3.85
CA SER A 5 -10.32 6.14 -3.62
C SER A 5 -10.22 7.04 -4.86
N TYR A 6 -11.20 7.93 -5.05
CA TYR A 6 -11.15 8.99 -6.07
C TYR A 6 -11.97 10.21 -5.63
N ASP A 7 -11.84 11.31 -6.37
CA ASP A 7 -12.70 12.49 -6.26
C ASP A 7 -13.30 12.80 -7.63
N ALA A 8 -14.63 12.97 -7.71
CA ALA A 8 -15.33 13.18 -8.97
C ALA A 8 -14.89 14.46 -9.71
N ASN A 9 -14.27 15.41 -9.00
CA ASN A 9 -13.81 16.68 -9.57
C ASN A 9 -12.29 16.71 -9.81
N ILE A 10 -11.55 15.66 -9.44
CA ILE A 10 -10.09 15.59 -9.61
C ILE A 10 -9.75 14.40 -10.49
N SER A 11 -9.35 14.66 -11.73
CA SER A 11 -9.04 13.60 -12.71
C SER A 11 -7.72 12.90 -12.46
N ASP A 12 -6.77 13.58 -11.81
CA ASP A 12 -5.44 13.05 -11.52
C ASP A 12 -5.27 12.70 -10.04
N ALA A 13 -5.35 11.41 -9.73
CA ALA A 13 -5.15 10.87 -8.38
C ALA A 13 -3.69 10.98 -7.89
N THR A 14 -2.75 11.38 -8.74
CA THR A 14 -1.34 11.64 -8.36
C THR A 14 -1.06 13.12 -8.08
N SER A 15 -2.03 13.99 -8.36
CA SER A 15 -1.90 15.44 -8.17
C SER A 15 -1.78 15.83 -6.69
N LYS A 16 -1.20 17.00 -6.45
CA LYS A 16 -1.16 17.64 -5.13
C LYS A 16 -2.55 17.87 -4.55
N GLU A 17 -3.49 18.28 -5.40
CA GLU A 17 -4.87 18.52 -4.99
C GLU A 17 -5.52 17.24 -4.43
N TYR A 18 -5.30 16.10 -5.10
CA TYR A 18 -5.76 14.82 -4.58
C TYR A 18 -4.99 14.38 -3.34
N ALA A 19 -3.68 14.62 -3.29
CA ALA A 19 -2.85 14.26 -2.15
C ALA A 19 -3.37 14.88 -0.83
N ILE A 20 -3.89 16.12 -0.88
CA ILE A 20 -4.52 16.79 0.28
C ILE A 20 -5.79 16.06 0.75
N LYS A 21 -6.53 15.45 -0.17
CA LYS A 21 -7.81 14.77 0.12
C LYS A 21 -7.63 13.28 0.45
N LYS A 22 -6.56 12.66 -0.02
CA LYS A 22 -6.37 11.21 0.05
C LYS A 22 -6.57 10.62 1.46
N PRO A 23 -6.06 11.22 2.56
CA PRO A 23 -6.17 10.58 3.87
C PRO A 23 -7.61 10.35 4.32
N HIS A 24 -8.48 11.35 4.20
CA HIS A 24 -9.88 11.19 4.60
C HIS A 24 -10.63 10.26 3.64
N LYS A 25 -10.36 10.33 2.33
CA LYS A 25 -10.99 9.44 1.34
C LYS A 25 -10.70 7.97 1.64
N VAL A 26 -9.45 7.63 1.90
CA VAL A 26 -9.03 6.26 2.21
C VAL A 26 -9.59 5.81 3.55
N ASN A 27 -9.42 6.61 4.61
CA ASN A 27 -9.78 6.21 5.97
C ASN A 27 -11.30 6.11 6.15
N ASP A 28 -12.08 7.02 5.56
CA ASP A 28 -13.54 6.98 5.69
C ASP A 28 -14.16 5.86 4.85
N MET A 29 -13.56 5.53 3.69
CA MET A 29 -13.94 4.32 2.95
C MET A 29 -13.69 3.06 3.76
N MET A 30 -12.57 2.98 4.48
CA MET A 30 -12.30 1.84 5.37
C MET A 30 -13.37 1.73 6.46
N LYS A 31 -13.74 2.83 7.12
CA LYS A 31 -14.79 2.82 8.16
C LYS A 31 -16.13 2.31 7.62
N GLU A 32 -16.56 2.80 6.46
CA GLU A 32 -17.83 2.41 5.84
C GLU A 32 -17.85 0.91 5.51
N PHE A 33 -16.83 0.43 4.80
CA PHE A 33 -16.81 -0.96 4.32
C PHE A 33 -16.38 -1.97 5.39
N SER A 34 -16.08 -1.52 6.60
CA SER A 34 -15.96 -2.37 7.79
C SER A 34 -17.29 -2.67 8.47
N ASP A 35 -18.40 -2.09 8.02
CA ASP A 35 -19.74 -2.48 8.51
C ASP A 35 -20.02 -3.97 8.19
N PRO A 36 -20.40 -4.79 9.20
CA PRO A 36 -20.67 -6.22 9.02
C PRO A 36 -21.69 -6.55 7.92
N ARG A 37 -22.58 -5.61 7.55
CA ARG A 37 -23.55 -5.79 6.46
C ARG A 37 -22.90 -6.10 5.11
N TYR A 38 -21.64 -5.69 4.92
CA TYR A 38 -20.88 -5.92 3.70
C TYR A 38 -20.18 -7.29 3.68
N GLY A 39 -20.08 -7.98 4.83
CA GLY A 39 -19.46 -9.30 4.92
C GLY A 39 -18.00 -9.34 4.44
N VAL A 40 -17.22 -8.29 4.72
CA VAL A 40 -15.81 -8.21 4.30
C VAL A 40 -14.91 -8.89 5.32
N ASP A 41 -14.11 -9.87 4.88
CA ASP A 41 -13.09 -10.51 5.75
C ASP A 41 -11.76 -9.77 5.78
N VAL A 42 -11.32 -9.23 4.64
CA VAL A 42 -10.04 -8.52 4.50
C VAL A 42 -10.20 -7.32 3.58
N LEU A 43 -9.67 -6.18 3.99
CA LEU A 43 -9.60 -4.96 3.19
C LEU A 43 -8.25 -4.86 2.47
N LYS A 44 -8.27 -4.71 1.14
CA LYS A 44 -7.10 -4.31 0.36
C LYS A 44 -7.23 -2.82 0.06
N VAL A 45 -6.30 -2.03 0.59
CA VAL A 45 -6.43 -0.56 0.63
C VAL A 45 -5.17 0.14 0.17
N GLU A 46 -5.31 1.37 -0.27
CA GLU A 46 -4.19 2.28 -0.48
C GLU A 46 -3.56 2.69 0.86
N VAL A 47 -2.30 3.13 0.84
CA VAL A 47 -1.76 3.95 1.92
C VAL A 47 -2.45 5.32 1.94
N PRO A 48 -2.64 5.96 3.11
CA PRO A 48 -3.54 7.11 3.25
C PRO A 48 -2.91 8.40 2.70
N VAL A 49 -1.60 8.41 2.49
CA VAL A 49 -0.86 9.56 1.94
C VAL A 49 -0.19 9.21 0.62
N ASN A 50 -0.01 10.21 -0.24
CA ASN A 50 0.91 10.08 -1.34
C ASN A 50 2.32 10.45 -0.85
N MET A 51 3.20 9.45 -0.71
CA MET A 51 4.54 9.63 -0.15
C MET A 51 5.40 10.63 -0.95
N ASN A 52 5.08 10.87 -2.23
CA ASN A 52 5.79 11.88 -3.03
C ASN A 52 5.58 13.33 -2.54
N TYR A 53 4.57 13.57 -1.69
CA TYR A 53 4.30 14.89 -1.08
C TYR A 53 4.56 14.90 0.43
N VAL A 54 5.27 13.90 0.95
CA VAL A 54 5.69 13.83 2.35
C VAL A 54 7.14 14.31 2.45
N GLU A 55 7.40 15.15 3.44
CA GLU A 55 8.73 15.68 3.75
C GLU A 55 9.80 14.56 3.78
N GLY A 56 10.82 14.71 2.94
CA GLY A 56 11.98 13.81 2.87
C GLY A 56 11.79 12.53 2.05
N TYR A 57 10.67 12.37 1.33
CA TYR A 57 10.45 11.22 0.44
C TYR A 57 10.34 11.57 -1.04
N GLY A 58 9.67 12.68 -1.38
CA GLY A 58 9.39 13.03 -2.77
C GLY A 58 9.92 14.39 -3.21
N THR A 59 9.09 15.09 -3.99
CA THR A 59 9.46 16.33 -4.68
C THR A 59 9.70 17.50 -3.71
N ASP A 60 10.25 18.61 -4.20
CA ASP A 60 10.39 19.86 -3.44
C ASP A 60 9.05 20.43 -2.93
N GLU A 61 7.92 20.00 -3.51
CA GLU A 61 6.59 20.35 -3.04
C GLU A 61 6.09 19.43 -1.92
N VAL A 62 6.18 19.92 -0.68
CA VAL A 62 5.69 19.22 0.51
C VAL A 62 4.25 19.61 0.82
N VAL A 63 3.38 18.60 0.99
CA VAL A 63 1.99 18.76 1.48
C VAL A 63 1.90 18.39 2.97
N TYR A 64 2.65 17.38 3.40
CA TYR A 64 2.64 16.88 4.77
C TYR A 64 4.05 16.77 5.35
N THR A 65 4.19 17.19 6.60
CA THR A 65 5.36 16.81 7.41
C THR A 65 5.34 15.30 7.69
N LYS A 66 6.48 14.72 8.08
CA LYS A 66 6.53 13.31 8.51
C LYS A 66 5.56 13.03 9.66
N ALA A 67 5.41 13.96 10.61
CA ALA A 67 4.50 13.80 11.74
C ALA A 67 3.02 13.75 11.30
N GLN A 68 2.62 14.61 10.36
CA GLN A 68 1.26 14.59 9.80
C GLN A 68 1.00 13.29 9.04
N ALA A 69 1.95 12.87 8.18
CA ALA A 69 1.84 11.62 7.45
C ALA A 69 1.72 10.41 8.39
N ALA A 70 2.54 10.36 9.46
CA ALA A 70 2.49 9.31 10.45
C ALA A 70 1.12 9.26 11.16
N ASN A 71 0.56 10.42 11.52
CA ASN A 71 -0.77 10.46 12.12
C ASN A 71 -1.86 9.86 11.21
N PHE A 72 -1.81 10.10 9.90
CA PHE A 72 -2.78 9.50 8.97
C PHE A 72 -2.66 7.97 8.87
N PHE A 73 -1.45 7.40 8.95
CA PHE A 73 -1.27 5.95 9.02
C PHE A 73 -1.82 5.36 10.31
N LYS A 74 -1.67 6.07 11.43
CA LYS A 74 -2.26 5.68 12.71
C LYS A 74 -3.79 5.71 12.64
N GLU A 75 -4.37 6.81 12.17
CA GLU A 75 -5.82 6.95 11.97
C GLU A 75 -6.39 5.88 11.02
N GLN A 76 -5.63 5.49 9.99
CA GLN A 76 -6.01 4.42 9.08
C GLN A 76 -6.10 3.07 9.80
N ALA A 77 -5.13 2.76 10.65
CA ALA A 77 -5.15 1.53 11.44
C ALA A 77 -6.31 1.52 12.46
N GLU A 78 -6.67 2.68 12.99
CA GLU A 78 -7.81 2.85 13.90
C GLU A 78 -9.17 2.87 13.18
N ALA A 79 -9.19 2.99 11.85
CA ALA A 79 -10.41 3.09 11.04
C ALA A 79 -11.14 1.75 10.85
N THR A 80 -10.51 0.62 11.19
CA THR A 80 -11.08 -0.72 10.97
C THR A 80 -10.64 -1.71 12.05
N ASN A 81 -11.51 -2.67 12.36
CA ASN A 81 -11.16 -3.86 13.14
C ASN A 81 -10.89 -5.10 12.25
N LEU A 82 -11.11 -4.98 10.94
CA LEU A 82 -10.83 -6.04 9.98
C LEU A 82 -9.33 -6.07 9.64
N PRO A 83 -8.77 -7.25 9.32
CA PRO A 83 -7.46 -7.32 8.68
C PRO A 83 -7.42 -6.46 7.42
N PHE A 84 -6.32 -5.72 7.24
CA PHE A 84 -6.12 -4.92 6.04
C PHE A 84 -4.70 -5.08 5.49
N ILE A 85 -4.60 -5.04 4.16
CA ILE A 85 -3.35 -5.19 3.43
C ILE A 85 -3.17 -4.03 2.45
N PHE A 86 -1.93 -3.61 2.22
CA PHE A 86 -1.66 -2.53 1.28
C PHE A 86 -1.58 -3.01 -0.17
N LEU A 87 -2.09 -2.18 -1.08
CA LEU A 87 -1.78 -2.23 -2.50
C LEU A 87 -0.67 -1.23 -2.83
N SER A 88 0.18 -1.55 -3.82
CA SER A 88 1.35 -0.72 -4.14
C SER A 88 1.06 0.49 -5.03
N ALA A 89 -0.16 0.63 -5.56
CA ALA A 89 -0.62 1.75 -6.40
C ALA A 89 0.26 2.08 -7.63
N GLY A 90 1.22 1.23 -7.99
CA GLY A 90 2.14 1.46 -9.10
C GLY A 90 3.37 2.31 -8.77
N VAL A 91 3.69 2.52 -7.48
CA VAL A 91 4.99 3.09 -7.10
C VAL A 91 6.12 2.09 -7.31
N LYS A 92 7.37 2.58 -7.41
CA LYS A 92 8.56 1.74 -7.51
C LYS A 92 8.74 0.86 -6.27
N ALA A 93 9.39 -0.30 -6.44
CA ALA A 93 9.61 -1.28 -5.36
C ALA A 93 10.23 -0.65 -4.11
N GLU A 94 11.32 0.10 -4.28
CA GLU A 94 12.05 0.76 -3.20
C GLU A 94 11.17 1.73 -2.40
N LEU A 95 10.44 2.63 -3.09
CA LEU A 95 9.53 3.56 -2.42
C LEU A 95 8.41 2.82 -1.68
N PHE A 96 7.89 1.73 -2.24
CA PHE A 96 6.87 0.94 -1.55
C PHE A 96 7.42 0.31 -0.28
N GLN A 97 8.62 -0.29 -0.33
CA GLN A 97 9.28 -0.88 0.83
C GLN A 97 9.51 0.16 1.94
N GLU A 98 10.01 1.34 1.59
CA GLU A 98 10.17 2.46 2.53
C GLU A 98 8.85 2.94 3.12
N THR A 99 7.77 2.91 2.30
CA THR A 99 6.43 3.22 2.78
C THR A 99 5.95 2.23 3.84
N LEU A 100 6.25 0.93 3.70
CA LEU A 100 5.89 -0.08 4.70
C LEU A 100 6.65 0.13 6.02
N ARG A 101 7.93 0.49 5.94
CA ARG A 101 8.74 0.85 7.11
C ARG A 101 8.18 2.08 7.82
N PHE A 102 7.83 3.11 7.04
CA PHE A 102 7.20 4.31 7.56
C PHE A 102 5.87 4.00 8.23
N ALA A 103 5.01 3.21 7.59
CA ALA A 103 3.71 2.80 8.13
C ALA A 103 3.87 2.10 9.48
N LYS A 104 4.80 1.14 9.59
CA LYS A 104 5.10 0.45 10.86
C LYS A 104 5.53 1.42 11.95
N ASN A 105 6.47 2.32 11.66
CA ASN A 105 6.97 3.31 12.61
C ASN A 105 5.91 4.33 13.03
N ALA A 106 4.94 4.59 12.15
CA ALA A 106 3.79 5.43 12.41
C ALA A 106 2.69 4.76 13.27
N GLY A 107 2.83 3.46 13.58
CA GLY A 107 1.86 2.70 14.37
C GLY A 107 0.81 1.97 13.55
N SER A 108 0.98 1.84 12.23
CA SER A 108 0.08 1.04 11.40
C SER A 108 0.18 -0.45 11.76
N THR A 109 -0.97 -1.13 11.82
CA THR A 109 -1.10 -2.55 12.16
C THR A 109 -1.40 -3.43 10.94
N PHE A 110 -1.10 -2.94 9.73
CA PHE A 110 -1.38 -3.66 8.47
C PHE A 110 -0.86 -5.10 8.47
N ASN A 111 -1.60 -6.00 7.81
CA ASN A 111 -1.41 -7.44 7.90
C ASN A 111 -0.66 -8.08 6.73
N GLY A 112 -0.21 -7.26 5.79
CA GLY A 112 0.52 -7.71 4.61
C GLY A 112 0.26 -6.82 3.40
N VAL A 113 0.56 -7.35 2.21
CA VAL A 113 0.42 -6.62 0.95
C VAL A 113 -0.12 -7.54 -0.15
N LEU A 114 -0.82 -6.95 -1.11
CA LEU A 114 -1.06 -7.54 -2.42
C LEU A 114 -0.40 -6.64 -3.46
N CYS A 115 0.89 -6.89 -3.68
CA CYS A 115 1.74 -6.10 -4.57
C CYS A 115 1.88 -6.79 -5.94
N GLY A 116 1.59 -6.04 -7.02
CA GLY A 116 1.75 -6.51 -8.39
C GLY A 116 2.88 -5.78 -9.11
N ARG A 117 2.57 -4.65 -9.74
CA ARG A 117 3.46 -3.90 -10.63
C ARG A 117 4.83 -3.59 -10.04
N ALA A 118 4.93 -3.26 -8.75
CA ALA A 118 6.23 -2.98 -8.14
C ALA A 118 7.17 -4.20 -8.13
N THR A 119 6.64 -5.42 -8.28
CA THR A 119 7.44 -6.65 -8.37
C THR A 119 7.83 -6.99 -9.81
N TRP A 120 6.91 -6.84 -10.78
CA TRP A 120 7.05 -7.45 -12.11
C TRP A 120 6.93 -6.52 -13.32
N ALA A 121 6.61 -5.23 -13.15
CA ALA A 121 6.29 -4.33 -14.27
C ALA A 121 7.43 -4.21 -15.30
N ASP A 122 8.68 -4.07 -14.85
CA ASP A 122 9.82 -3.87 -15.77
C ASP A 122 10.12 -5.14 -16.61
N GLY A 123 9.67 -6.32 -16.15
CA GLY A 123 9.75 -7.56 -16.94
C GLY A 123 8.85 -7.58 -18.17
N VAL A 124 7.86 -6.66 -18.25
CA VAL A 124 7.01 -6.50 -19.45
C VAL A 124 7.84 -6.00 -20.62
N GLU A 125 8.77 -5.07 -20.40
CA GLU A 125 9.65 -4.56 -21.46
C GLU A 125 10.54 -5.67 -22.01
N SER A 126 11.17 -6.47 -21.14
CA SER A 126 11.97 -7.64 -21.54
C SER A 126 11.16 -8.62 -22.40
N TYR A 127 9.87 -8.81 -22.11
CA TYR A 127 9.01 -9.66 -22.91
C TYR A 127 8.73 -9.08 -24.30
N ILE A 128 8.43 -7.78 -24.37
CA ILE A 128 8.04 -7.11 -25.62
C ILE A 128 9.24 -6.96 -26.57
N VAL A 129 10.40 -6.60 -26.02
CA VAL A 129 11.61 -6.29 -26.80
C VAL A 129 12.40 -7.55 -27.14
N ASP A 130 12.62 -8.41 -26.14
CA ASP A 130 13.59 -9.53 -26.23
C ASP A 130 12.93 -10.92 -26.18
N GLY A 131 11.61 -10.98 -26.00
CA GLY A 131 10.84 -12.21 -26.06
C GLY A 131 10.73 -12.98 -24.73
N LYS A 132 10.15 -14.17 -24.82
CA LYS A 132 9.75 -14.98 -23.65
C LYS A 132 10.94 -15.38 -22.78
N GLU A 133 12.03 -15.81 -23.38
CA GLU A 133 13.22 -16.32 -22.69
C GLU A 133 13.89 -15.23 -21.85
N ALA A 134 14.02 -14.02 -22.41
CA ALA A 134 14.56 -12.86 -21.70
C ALA A 134 13.65 -12.43 -20.53
N ALA A 135 12.33 -12.45 -20.72
CA ALA A 135 11.39 -12.18 -19.63
C ALA A 135 11.47 -13.23 -18.51
N MET A 136 11.64 -14.52 -18.85
CA MET A 136 11.84 -15.56 -17.84
C MET A 136 13.14 -15.36 -17.06
N GLU A 137 14.23 -14.97 -17.73
CA GLU A 137 15.49 -14.63 -17.06
C GLU A 137 15.32 -13.43 -16.11
N TRP A 138 14.65 -12.37 -16.58
CA TRP A 138 14.34 -11.20 -15.76
C TRP A 138 13.50 -11.57 -14.53
N MET A 139 12.48 -12.41 -14.68
CA MET A 139 11.65 -12.89 -13.56
C MET A 139 12.45 -13.71 -12.56
N ASN A 140 13.37 -14.56 -13.04
CA ASN A 140 14.21 -15.39 -12.17
C ASN A 140 15.34 -14.61 -11.48
N THR A 141 15.68 -13.42 -11.96
CA THR A 141 16.72 -12.55 -11.41
C THR A 141 16.11 -11.34 -10.71
N GLN A 142 15.85 -10.25 -11.45
CA GLN A 142 15.38 -8.99 -10.88
C GLN A 142 13.97 -9.11 -10.28
N GLY A 143 13.04 -9.81 -10.93
CA GLY A 143 11.70 -10.05 -10.39
C GLY A 143 11.73 -10.83 -9.08
N ARG A 144 12.59 -11.86 -9.00
CA ARG A 144 12.84 -12.63 -7.77
C ARG A 144 13.45 -11.75 -6.67
N LYS A 145 14.46 -10.95 -7.00
CA LYS A 145 15.08 -10.00 -6.05
C LYS A 145 14.03 -9.05 -5.48
N ASN A 146 13.16 -8.48 -6.32
CA ASN A 146 12.10 -7.56 -5.89
C ASN A 146 11.16 -8.20 -4.85
N ILE A 147 10.73 -9.45 -5.06
CA ILE A 147 9.83 -10.14 -4.11
C ILE A 147 10.56 -10.60 -2.85
N GLU A 148 11.82 -11.03 -2.95
CA GLU A 148 12.63 -11.43 -1.79
C GLU A 148 12.92 -10.26 -0.85
N GLU A 149 13.28 -9.10 -1.40
CA GLU A 149 13.47 -7.86 -0.62
C GLU A 149 12.16 -7.40 0.03
N LEU A 150 11.04 -7.44 -0.72
CA LEU A 150 9.73 -7.14 -0.15
C LEU A 150 9.37 -8.10 1.00
N ASN A 151 9.65 -9.39 0.86
CA ASN A 151 9.40 -10.39 1.91
C ASN A 151 10.22 -10.10 3.18
N ALA A 152 11.47 -9.66 3.04
CA ALA A 152 12.29 -9.25 4.18
C ALA A 152 11.67 -8.05 4.91
N VAL A 153 11.22 -7.03 4.17
CA VAL A 153 10.54 -5.86 4.73
C VAL A 153 9.24 -6.26 5.44
N LEU A 154 8.43 -7.14 4.84
CA LEU A 154 7.18 -7.63 5.43
C LEU A 154 7.42 -8.32 6.76
N LYS A 155 8.48 -9.13 6.88
CA LYS A 155 8.85 -9.82 8.12
C LYS A 155 9.14 -8.85 9.27
N GLU A 156 9.61 -7.65 8.95
CA GLU A 156 9.95 -6.61 9.93
C GLU A 156 8.76 -5.68 10.24
N THR A 157 7.83 -5.52 9.31
CA THR A 157 6.84 -4.44 9.34
C THR A 157 5.40 -4.91 9.54
N ALA A 158 4.98 -6.00 8.89
CA ALA A 158 3.60 -6.48 8.94
C ALA A 158 3.24 -7.07 10.31
N THR A 159 1.96 -7.02 10.65
CA THR A 159 1.40 -7.62 11.88
C THR A 159 0.60 -8.87 11.50
N PRO A 160 0.86 -10.04 12.12
CA PRO A 160 0.05 -11.23 11.87
C PRO A 160 -1.43 -10.94 12.10
N VAL A 161 -2.30 -11.52 11.27
CA VAL A 161 -3.73 -11.57 11.60
C VAL A 161 -3.85 -12.36 12.89
N GLU A 162 -4.50 -11.80 13.92
CA GLU A 162 -4.82 -12.59 15.10
C GLU A 162 -5.65 -13.79 14.64
N VAL A 163 -5.13 -14.99 14.89
CA VAL A 163 -5.92 -16.20 14.66
C VAL A 163 -7.15 -16.05 15.52
N LEU A 164 -8.33 -15.94 14.92
CA LEU A 164 -9.59 -16.16 15.59
C LEU A 164 -9.51 -17.57 16.17
N THR A 165 -8.96 -17.72 17.38
CA THR A 165 -9.17 -18.90 18.20
C THR A 165 -10.65 -18.88 18.48
N SER A 166 -11.38 -19.58 17.62
CA SER A 166 -12.81 -19.73 17.71
C SER A 166 -13.19 -19.99 19.16
N SER A 167 -13.88 -19.04 19.77
CA SER A 167 -14.83 -19.30 20.84
C SER A 167 -16.02 -20.08 20.26
N LEU A 168 -15.74 -21.23 19.65
CA LEU A 168 -16.68 -22.33 19.51
C LEU A 168 -16.49 -23.19 20.76
N SER A 169 -16.98 -22.65 21.87
CA SER A 169 -17.33 -23.39 23.09
C SER A 169 -18.84 -23.37 23.24
#